data_AF-A0A0Q9Q874-F1
#
_entry.id   AF-A0A0Q9Q874-F1
#
_cell.length_a   1.000
_cell.length_b   1.000
_cell.length_c   1.000
_cell.angle_alpha   90.00
_cell.angle_beta   90.00
_cell.angle_gamma   90.00
#
_symmetry.space_group_name_H-M   'P 1'
#
loop_
_entity.id
_entity.type
_entity.pdbx_description
1 polymer ?
#
loop_
_entity_poly.entity_id
_entity_poly.type
_entity_poly.pdbx_seq_one_letter_code
_entity_poly.pdbx_strand_id
1 'polypeptide(L)'
;MAEEVQMYGDTGVIRRLAQQMSEQGSEVRRDADQLVAASETVVWEGRAAQAMRERMAERAVALRRTADEHDDAAQALRRHADEVDRLKDLIREIAHRVRGLIEGARSRLASLADAAIDLVKKVVPDPVDEMLSSFRPPPEGHKDWLDVPDQLPGGGR
;
A
#
# COMPACT_ATOMS: atom_id res chain seq x y z
N MET A 1 -21.05 1.52 17.28
CA MET A 1 -19.67 1.01 17.46
C MET A 1 -19.33 0.23 16.20
N ALA A 2 -19.06 0.94 15.10
CA ALA A 2 -18.66 0.32 13.86
C ALA A 2 -17.16 0.06 13.98
N GLU A 3 -16.82 -1.21 14.14
CA GLU A 3 -15.46 -1.69 13.97
C GLU A 3 -15.04 -1.29 12.55
N GLU A 4 -14.23 -0.25 12.48
CA GLU A 4 -13.52 0.16 11.28
C GLU A 4 -12.63 -1.03 10.92
N VAL A 5 -13.20 -1.96 10.14
CA VAL A 5 -12.51 -3.15 9.65
C VAL A 5 -11.26 -2.62 8.99
N GLN A 6 -10.12 -2.81 9.66
CA GLN A 6 -8.86 -2.20 9.31
C GLN A 6 -8.37 -2.82 8.01
N MET A 7 -8.91 -2.27 6.94
CA MET A 7 -8.89 -2.77 5.59
C MET A 7 -7.43 -2.90 5.14
N TYR A 8 -7.03 -4.12 4.83
CA TYR A 8 -5.68 -4.53 4.41
C TYR A 8 -4.53 -4.21 5.39
N GLY A 9 -4.84 -3.87 6.65
CA GLY A 9 -3.86 -3.54 7.68
C GLY A 9 -3.41 -2.07 7.66
N ASP A 10 -2.89 -1.61 8.79
CA ASP A 10 -2.33 -0.26 8.96
C ASP A 10 -0.96 -0.15 8.28
N THR A 11 -0.88 0.57 7.15
CA THR A 11 0.38 0.86 6.47
C THR A 11 1.33 1.69 7.34
N GLY A 12 0.81 2.38 8.36
CA GLY A 12 1.59 3.00 9.42
C GLY A 12 2.42 2.00 10.24
N VAL A 13 1.92 0.78 10.51
CA VAL A 13 2.70 -0.28 11.16
C VAL A 13 3.88 -0.69 10.29
N ILE A 14 3.64 -0.89 8.99
CA ILE A 14 4.66 -1.28 8.02
C ILE A 14 5.74 -0.19 7.90
N ARG A 15 5.33 1.08 7.85
CA ARG A 15 6.27 2.22 7.81
C ARG A 15 7.10 2.34 9.09
N ARG A 16 6.51 2.11 10.27
CA ARG A 16 7.25 2.08 11.54
C ARG A 16 8.29 0.95 11.54
N LEU A 17 7.92 -0.25 11.08
CA LEU A 17 8.86 -1.36 10.95
C LEU A 17 10.00 -1.02 9.99
N ALA A 18 9.68 -0.45 8.82
CA ALA A 18 10.70 -0.03 7.86
C ALA A 18 11.67 1.01 8.45
N GLN A 19 11.16 1.95 9.24
CA GLN A 19 11.98 2.94 9.94
C GLN A 19 12.91 2.28 10.96
N GLN A 20 12.38 1.36 11.78
CA GLN A 20 13.17 0.59 12.73
C GLN A 20 14.29 -0.21 12.04
N MET A 21 14.01 -0.80 10.87
CA MET A 21 15.03 -1.53 10.11
C MET A 21 16.15 -0.62 9.59
N SER A 22 15.84 0.57 9.08
CA SER A 22 16.86 1.54 8.68
C SER A 22 17.69 2.05 9.86
N GLU A 23 17.07 2.20 11.03
CA GLU A 23 17.78 2.57 12.26
C GLU A 23 18.74 1.46 12.70
N GLN A 24 18.31 0.19 12.65
CA GLN A 24 19.16 -0.98 12.90
C GLN A 24 20.32 -1.06 11.90
N GLY A 25 20.08 -0.86 10.61
CA GLY A 25 21.15 -0.81 9.60
C GLY A 25 22.17 0.29 9.91
N SER A 26 21.70 1.47 10.32
CA SER A 26 22.57 2.58 10.73
C SER A 26 23.39 2.27 11.99
N GLU A 27 22.81 1.55 12.95
CA GLU A 27 23.51 1.08 14.15
C GLU A 27 24.60 0.07 13.80
N VAL A 28 24.28 -0.93 12.98
CA VAL A 28 25.24 -1.95 12.51
C VAL A 28 26.41 -1.34 11.74
N ARG A 29 26.19 -0.29 10.94
CA ARG A 29 27.30 0.45 10.30
C ARG A 29 28.20 1.14 11.31
N ARG A 30 27.62 1.79 12.32
CA ARG A 30 28.41 2.42 13.39
C ARG A 30 29.24 1.39 14.14
N ASP A 31 28.68 0.22 14.42
CA ASP A 31 29.43 -0.87 15.07
C ASP A 31 30.60 -1.36 14.20
N ALA A 32 30.40 -1.46 12.88
CA ALA A 32 31.46 -1.81 11.94
C ALA A 32 32.60 -0.78 11.94
N ASP A 33 32.26 0.51 11.94
CA ASP A 33 33.24 1.60 11.95
C ASP A 33 34.00 1.67 13.28
N GLN A 34 33.29 1.48 14.41
CA GLN A 34 33.90 1.38 15.73
C GLN A 34 34.85 0.17 15.82
N LEU A 35 34.49 -0.96 15.22
CA LEU A 35 35.32 -2.15 15.22
C LEU A 35 36.65 -1.91 14.48
N VAL A 36 36.60 -1.26 13.33
CA VAL A 36 37.80 -0.89 12.56
C VAL A 36 38.65 0.10 13.36
N ALA A 37 38.05 1.18 13.86
CA ALA A 37 38.76 2.18 14.64
C ALA A 37 39.43 1.57 15.89
N ALA A 38 38.72 0.72 16.63
CA ALA A 38 39.28 0.02 17.78
C ALA A 38 40.48 -0.87 17.39
N SER A 39 40.40 -1.55 16.23
CA SER A 39 41.50 -2.40 15.74
C SER A 39 42.74 -1.62 15.33
N GLU A 40 42.62 -0.33 15.01
CA GLU A 40 43.72 0.56 14.67
C GLU A 40 44.41 1.15 15.91
N THR A 41 43.70 1.24 17.03
CA THR A 41 44.22 1.84 18.28
C THR A 41 45.07 0.89 19.14
N VAL A 42 45.16 -0.39 18.80
CA VAL A 42 45.97 -1.35 19.58
C VAL A 42 47.46 -1.04 19.46
N VAL A 43 48.12 -0.96 20.62
CA VAL A 43 49.52 -0.52 20.76
C VAL A 43 50.53 -1.64 20.46
N TRP A 44 50.10 -2.90 20.42
CA TRP A 44 51.01 -4.03 20.16
C TRP A 44 51.26 -4.26 18.67
N GLU A 45 52.44 -4.75 18.35
CA GLU A 45 52.87 -5.02 16.98
C GLU A 45 53.25 -6.49 16.78
N GLY A 46 53.34 -6.90 15.51
CA GLY A 46 53.71 -8.26 15.10
C GLY A 46 52.58 -9.04 14.44
N ARG A 47 52.84 -10.32 14.16
CA ARG A 47 51.93 -11.18 13.37
C ARG A 47 50.54 -11.33 13.99
N ALA A 48 50.46 -11.39 15.32
CA ALA A 48 49.17 -11.50 16.02
C ALA A 48 48.33 -10.22 15.87
N ALA A 49 48.95 -9.05 15.99
CA ALA A 49 48.28 -7.76 15.78
C ALA A 49 47.77 -7.61 14.34
N GLN A 50 48.58 -8.06 13.37
CA GLN A 50 48.21 -8.05 11.96
C GLN A 50 47.02 -8.98 11.67
N ALA A 51 47.07 -10.22 12.14
CA ALA A 51 45.98 -11.18 11.98
C ALA A 51 44.68 -10.69 12.65
N MET A 52 44.78 -10.01 13.80
CA MET A 52 43.64 -9.39 14.45
C MET A 52 43.02 -8.29 13.57
N ARG A 53 43.82 -7.37 13.03
CA ARG A 53 43.33 -6.29 12.15
C ARG A 53 42.66 -6.82 10.90
N GLU A 54 43.26 -7.83 10.26
CA GLU A 54 42.67 -8.50 9.09
C GLU A 54 41.29 -9.10 9.43
N ARG A 55 41.19 -9.82 10.56
CA ARG A 55 39.93 -10.40 11.01
C ARG A 55 38.87 -9.34 11.37
N MET A 56 39.27 -8.22 11.96
CA MET A 56 38.35 -7.11 12.27
C MET A 56 37.86 -6.41 10.99
N ALA A 57 38.72 -6.24 10.00
CA ALA A 57 38.34 -5.71 8.70
C ALA A 57 37.33 -6.63 7.99
N GLU A 58 37.58 -7.94 7.96
CA GLU A 58 36.64 -8.93 7.42
C GLU A 58 35.28 -8.88 8.15
N ARG A 59 35.30 -8.77 9.49
CA ARG A 59 34.06 -8.69 10.27
C ARG A 59 33.30 -7.39 10.01
N ALA A 60 34.01 -6.27 9.88
CA ALA A 60 33.40 -4.99 9.54
C ALA A 60 32.74 -5.02 8.15
N VAL A 61 33.35 -5.69 7.17
CA VAL A 61 32.73 -5.92 5.85
C VAL A 61 31.44 -6.72 6.00
N ALA A 62 31.44 -7.80 6.80
CA ALA A 62 30.24 -8.60 7.03
C ALA A 62 29.12 -7.79 7.71
N LEU A 63 29.45 -6.95 8.70
CA LEU A 63 28.49 -6.07 9.36
C LEU A 63 27.89 -5.06 8.37
N ARG A 64 28.72 -4.40 7.55
CA ARG A 64 28.22 -3.46 6.53
C ARG A 64 27.26 -4.12 5.54
N ARG A 65 27.56 -5.36 5.12
CA ARG A 65 26.63 -6.14 4.29
C ARG A 65 25.29 -6.37 5.00
N THR A 66 25.29 -6.77 6.27
CA THR A 66 24.05 -6.93 7.04
C THR A 66 23.27 -5.62 7.16
N ALA A 67 23.96 -4.49 7.34
CA ALA A 67 23.30 -3.18 7.33
C ALA A 67 22.64 -2.86 5.98
N ASP A 68 23.27 -3.21 4.86
CA ASP A 68 22.69 -3.04 3.53
C ASP A 68 21.45 -3.93 3.35
N GLU A 69 21.48 -5.17 3.84
CA GLU A 69 20.31 -6.08 3.85
C GLU A 69 19.13 -5.48 4.67
N HIS A 70 19.40 -4.80 5.79
CA HIS A 70 18.39 -4.08 6.55
C HIS A 70 17.77 -2.90 5.76
N ASP A 71 18.59 -2.13 5.06
CA ASP A 71 18.12 -1.00 4.25
C ASP A 71 17.31 -1.45 3.04
N ASP A 72 17.72 -2.52 2.36
CA ASP A 72 16.98 -3.11 1.25
C ASP A 72 15.60 -3.59 1.68
N ALA A 73 15.54 -4.28 2.83
CA ALA A 73 14.28 -4.74 3.40
C ALA A 73 13.40 -3.56 3.86
N ALA A 74 13.97 -2.54 4.49
CA ALA A 74 13.25 -1.31 4.83
C ALA A 74 12.66 -0.64 3.57
N GLN A 75 13.41 -0.55 2.48
CA GLN A 75 12.95 0.02 1.22
C GLN A 75 11.85 -0.84 0.58
N ALA A 76 11.94 -2.16 0.64
CA ALA A 76 10.90 -3.07 0.17
C ALA A 76 9.59 -2.87 0.95
N LEU A 77 9.65 -2.74 2.27
CA LEU A 77 8.49 -2.47 3.12
C LEU A 77 7.85 -1.11 2.82
N ARG A 78 8.64 -0.05 2.61
CA ARG A 78 8.12 1.28 2.21
C ARG A 78 7.37 1.19 0.88
N ARG A 79 7.98 0.58 -0.14
CA ARG A 79 7.34 0.36 -1.45
C ARG A 79 6.04 -0.42 -1.33
N HIS A 80 6.01 -1.45 -0.49
CA HIS A 80 4.81 -2.22 -0.26
C HIS A 80 3.71 -1.39 0.41
N ALA A 81 4.05 -0.61 1.44
CA ALA A 81 3.09 0.28 2.11
C ALA A 81 2.49 1.31 1.14
N ASP A 82 3.31 1.87 0.25
CA ASP A 82 2.86 2.84 -0.75
C ASP A 82 1.92 2.20 -1.79
N GLU A 83 2.21 0.98 -2.24
CA GLU A 83 1.32 0.26 -3.17
C GLU A 83 -0.01 -0.12 -2.49
N VAL A 84 0.01 -0.51 -1.21
CA VAL A 84 -1.22 -0.77 -0.45
C VAL A 84 -2.06 0.49 -0.32
N ASP A 85 -1.47 1.64 0.00
CA ASP A 85 -2.22 2.91 0.08
C ASP A 85 -2.78 3.32 -1.29
N ARG A 86 -2.00 3.17 -2.35
CA ARG A 86 -2.45 3.41 -3.72
C ARG A 86 -3.65 2.54 -4.09
N LEU A 87 -3.63 1.25 -3.75
CA LEU A 87 -4.76 0.35 -4.00
C LEU A 87 -5.99 0.74 -3.17
N LYS A 88 -5.81 1.17 -1.90
CA LYS A 88 -6.90 1.69 -1.08
C LYS A 88 -7.52 2.96 -1.67
N ASP A 89 -6.70 3.87 -2.19
CA ASP A 89 -7.16 5.08 -2.86
C ASP A 89 -7.96 4.75 -4.11
N LEU A 90 -7.45 3.83 -4.94
CA LEU A 90 -8.14 3.38 -6.15
C LEU A 90 -9.50 2.72 -5.83
N ILE A 91 -9.53 1.86 -4.81
CA ILE A 91 -10.76 1.24 -4.33
C ILE A 91 -11.77 2.30 -3.88
N ARG A 92 -11.32 3.31 -3.12
CA ARG A 92 -12.19 4.43 -2.68
C ARG A 92 -12.72 5.24 -3.85
N GLU A 93 -11.88 5.52 -4.85
CA GLU A 93 -12.28 6.25 -6.05
C GLU A 93 -13.35 5.47 -6.84
N ILE A 94 -13.10 4.18 -7.12
CA ILE A 94 -14.06 3.34 -7.83
C ILE A 94 -15.38 3.26 -7.05
N ALA A 95 -15.31 3.03 -5.75
CA ALA A 95 -16.50 2.97 -4.89
C ALA A 95 -17.31 4.27 -4.96
N HIS A 96 -16.65 5.43 -4.92
CA HIS A 96 -17.32 6.72 -5.01
C HIS A 96 -17.96 6.92 -6.40
N ARG A 97 -17.22 6.64 -7.48
CA ARG A 97 -17.69 6.78 -8.86
C ARG A 97 -18.92 5.90 -9.12
N VAL A 98 -18.86 4.63 -8.75
CA VAL A 98 -19.95 3.66 -8.97
C VAL A 98 -21.19 4.05 -8.17
N ARG A 99 -21.04 4.51 -6.93
CA ARG A 99 -22.18 5.04 -6.16
C ARG A 99 -22.82 6.24 -6.85
N GLY A 100 -22.01 7.16 -7.38
CA GLY A 100 -22.52 8.27 -8.18
C GLY A 100 -23.31 7.83 -9.41
N LEU A 101 -22.85 6.79 -10.12
CA LEU A 101 -23.57 6.23 -11.27
C LEU A 101 -24.90 5.59 -10.86
N ILE A 102 -24.92 4.81 -9.77
CA ILE A 102 -26.13 4.15 -9.27
C ILE A 102 -27.17 5.19 -8.82
N GLU A 103 -26.76 6.19 -8.03
CA GLU A 103 -27.67 7.24 -7.56
C GLU A 103 -28.17 8.12 -8.72
N GLY A 104 -27.32 8.41 -9.71
CA GLY A 104 -27.72 9.08 -10.94
C GLY A 104 -28.75 8.29 -11.74
N ALA A 105 -28.54 6.98 -11.92
CA ALA A 105 -29.49 6.09 -12.60
C ALA A 105 -30.83 6.01 -11.86
N ARG A 106 -30.81 5.85 -10.53
CA ARG A 106 -32.02 5.86 -9.69
C ARG A 106 -32.80 7.16 -9.82
N SER A 107 -32.12 8.31 -9.79
CA SER A 107 -32.77 9.62 -9.94
C SER A 107 -33.42 9.80 -11.31
N ARG A 108 -32.79 9.31 -12.38
CA ARG A 108 -33.36 9.35 -13.74
C ARG A 108 -34.58 8.44 -13.85
N LEU A 109 -34.51 7.21 -13.35
CA LEU A 109 -35.64 6.28 -13.33
C LEU A 109 -36.83 6.83 -12.54
N ALA A 110 -36.60 7.45 -11.38
CA ALA A 110 -37.65 8.11 -10.60
C ALA A 110 -38.31 9.26 -11.39
N SER A 111 -37.50 10.12 -12.01
CA SER A 111 -37.99 11.24 -12.82
C SER A 111 -38.80 10.76 -14.04
N LEU A 112 -38.40 9.65 -14.67
CA LEU A 112 -39.15 9.04 -15.77
C LEU A 112 -40.48 8.44 -15.30
N ALA A 113 -40.50 7.83 -14.11
CA ALA A 113 -41.72 7.30 -13.51
C ALA A 113 -42.72 8.42 -13.21
N ASP A 114 -42.27 9.52 -12.62
CA ASP A 114 -43.11 10.71 -12.36
C ASP A 114 -43.66 11.31 -13.67
N ALA A 115 -42.82 11.45 -14.70
CA ALA A 115 -43.24 11.96 -16.01
C ALA A 115 -44.22 11.03 -16.75
N ALA A 116 -44.11 9.71 -16.56
CA ALA A 116 -45.03 8.73 -17.14
C ALA A 116 -46.40 8.71 -16.44
N ILE A 117 -46.47 9.11 -15.17
CA ILE A 117 -47.74 9.32 -14.45
C ILE A 117 -48.46 10.56 -15.02
N ASP A 118 -47.70 11.62 -15.33
CA ASP A 118 -48.25 12.88 -15.86
C ASP A 118 -48.60 12.83 -17.36
N LEU A 119 -48.03 11.89 -18.13
CA LEU A 119 -48.20 11.80 -19.58
C LEU A 119 -48.55 10.37 -20.02
N VAL A 120 -49.68 10.19 -20.74
CA VAL A 120 -50.16 8.89 -21.30
C VAL A 120 -49.29 8.39 -22.48
N LYS A 121 -47.96 8.55 -22.42
CA LYS A 121 -47.01 7.97 -23.38
C LYS A 121 -46.22 6.87 -22.71
N LYS A 122 -46.04 5.76 -23.43
CA LYS A 122 -45.10 4.69 -23.05
C LYS A 122 -43.68 5.24 -23.14
N VAL A 123 -43.15 5.65 -22.00
CA VAL A 123 -41.72 5.94 -21.85
C VAL A 123 -41.03 4.62 -21.49
N VAL A 124 -40.05 4.23 -22.29
CA VAL A 124 -39.24 3.02 -22.03
C VAL A 124 -37.99 3.46 -21.26
N PRO A 125 -37.69 2.88 -20.10
CA PRO A 125 -36.47 3.17 -19.35
C PRO A 125 -35.20 2.85 -20.16
N ASP A 126 -34.10 3.55 -19.85
CA ASP A 126 -32.78 3.21 -20.40
C ASP A 126 -32.30 1.86 -19.80
N PRO A 127 -31.95 0.85 -20.62
CA PRO A 127 -31.43 -0.43 -20.14
C PRO A 127 -30.18 -0.31 -19.25
N VAL A 128 -29.36 0.72 -19.45
CA VAL A 128 -28.17 0.98 -18.62
C VAL A 128 -28.58 1.44 -17.23
N ASP A 129 -29.62 2.27 -17.12
CA ASP A 129 -30.12 2.75 -15.83
C ASP A 129 -30.78 1.63 -15.03
N GLU A 130 -31.53 0.73 -15.70
CA GLU A 130 -32.09 -0.47 -15.07
C GLU A 130 -30.98 -1.40 -14.53
N MET A 131 -29.95 -1.66 -15.33
CA MET A 131 -28.81 -2.47 -14.91
C MET A 131 -28.05 -1.84 -13.74
N LEU A 132 -27.77 -0.53 -13.79
CA LEU A 132 -27.11 0.19 -12.68
C LEU A 132 -27.96 0.18 -11.40
N SER A 133 -29.28 0.29 -11.51
CA SER A 133 -30.17 0.30 -10.35
C SER A 133 -30.20 -1.04 -9.59
N SER A 134 -30.00 -2.14 -10.31
CA SER A 134 -30.01 -3.51 -9.78
C SER A 134 -28.63 -4.03 -9.37
N PHE A 135 -27.56 -3.30 -9.72
CA PHE A 135 -26.19 -3.64 -9.34
C PHE A 135 -26.01 -3.67 -7.82
N ARG A 136 -25.37 -4.74 -7.32
CA ARG A 136 -25.05 -4.89 -5.90
C ARG A 136 -23.57 -4.55 -5.68
N PRO A 137 -23.27 -3.37 -5.11
CA PRO A 137 -21.89 -2.98 -4.89
C PRO A 137 -21.21 -3.89 -3.86
N PRO A 138 -19.90 -4.17 -4.01
CA PRO A 138 -19.12 -4.86 -2.99
C PRO A 138 -19.12 -4.11 -1.65
N PRO A 139 -18.84 -4.79 -0.53
CA PRO A 139 -18.65 -4.14 0.77
C PRO A 139 -17.60 -3.02 0.69
N GLU A 140 -17.71 -2.03 1.59
CA GLU A 140 -16.79 -0.90 1.58
C GLU A 140 -15.33 -1.35 1.65
N GLY A 141 -14.59 -0.81 0.69
CA GLY A 141 -13.23 -1.13 0.30
C GLY A 141 -12.75 -2.58 0.32
N HIS A 142 -13.64 -3.50 -0.01
CA HIS A 142 -13.26 -4.83 -0.46
C HIS A 142 -12.47 -4.78 -1.78
N LYS A 143 -11.46 -5.65 -1.96
CA LYS A 143 -10.61 -5.70 -3.17
C LYS A 143 -11.40 -5.91 -4.47
N ASP A 144 -12.57 -6.52 -4.38
CA ASP A 144 -13.43 -6.77 -5.54
C ASP A 144 -13.87 -5.46 -6.22
N TRP A 145 -13.77 -4.31 -5.53
CA TRP A 145 -13.92 -3.00 -6.16
C TRP A 145 -12.95 -2.81 -7.33
N LEU A 146 -11.78 -3.44 -7.34
CA LEU A 146 -10.80 -3.36 -8.44
C LEU A 146 -11.31 -4.01 -9.74
N ASP A 147 -12.26 -4.93 -9.65
CA ASP A 147 -12.83 -5.67 -10.79
C ASP A 147 -14.16 -5.07 -11.27
N VAL A 148 -14.77 -4.14 -10.53
CA VAL A 148 -16.04 -3.49 -10.86
C VAL A 148 -15.99 -2.65 -12.15
N PRO A 149 -14.91 -1.90 -12.45
CA PRO A 149 -14.78 -1.16 -13.72
C PRO A 149 -15.05 -2.00 -14.97
N ASP A 150 -14.63 -3.26 -14.96
CA ASP A 150 -14.77 -4.17 -16.10
C ASP A 150 -16.20 -4.74 -16.23
N GLN A 151 -17.04 -4.57 -15.20
CA GLN A 151 -18.41 -5.08 -15.13
C GLN A 151 -19.46 -4.02 -15.50
N LEU A 152 -19.09 -2.73 -15.55
CA LEU A 152 -20.02 -1.63 -15.76
C LEU A 152 -19.71 -0.84 -17.05
N PRO A 153 -20.72 -0.58 -17.91
CA PRO A 153 -20.56 0.27 -19.09
C PRO A 153 -20.31 1.72 -18.65
N GLY A 154 -19.29 2.36 -19.24
CA GLY A 154 -18.80 3.67 -18.80
C GLY A 154 -17.84 3.61 -17.59
N GLY A 155 -17.53 2.41 -17.09
CA GLY A 155 -16.60 2.16 -15.99
C GLY A 155 -15.11 2.21 -16.37
N GLY A 156 -14.77 2.57 -17.60
CA GLY A 156 -13.38 2.53 -18.11
C GLY A 156 -12.38 3.24 -17.20
N ARG A 157 -11.20 2.59 -17.06
CA ARG A 157 -10.03 3.09 -16.31
C ARG A 157 -9.55 4.44 -16.84
#